data_AF-A0A934A066-F1
#
_entry.id   AF-A0A934A066-F1
#
_cell.length_a   1.000
_cell.length_b   1.000
_cell.length_c   1.000
_cell.angle_alpha   90.00
_cell.angle_beta   90.00
_cell.angle_gamma   90.00
#
_symmetry.space_group_name_H-M   'P 1'
#
loop_
_entity.id
_entity.type
_entity.pdbx_description
1 polymer ?
#
loop_
_entity_poly.entity_id
_entity_poly.type
_entity_poly.pdbx_seq_one_letter_code
_entity_poly.pdbx_strand_id
1 'polypeptide(L)'
;MPLFHKVRNGLIFGTGSLFKWVDLSPANPVPLEDGDHGLALRQAASLGFNPREFMQAQLPLDKPLDRLDKALLEVFAGRRLTVEQVFAEHNVGTNYLLTHYKEVLRRLEEKDVVEASPTAEARPKLAGDKVSMAGDVIISFPKA
;
A
#
# COMPACT_ATOMS: atom_id res chain seq x y z
N MET A 1 -15.24 -50.73 -28.89
CA MET A 1 -14.17 -49.72 -28.78
C MET A 1 -14.59 -48.72 -27.69
N PRO A 2 -13.70 -48.27 -26.79
CA PRO A 2 -13.63 -48.67 -25.35
C PRO A 2 -14.41 -47.74 -24.39
N LEU A 3 -14.98 -48.27 -23.28
CA LEU A 3 -14.50 -48.25 -21.87
C LEU A 3 -14.34 -46.83 -21.28
N PHE A 4 -14.90 -46.43 -20.14
CA PHE A 4 -14.91 -46.98 -18.75
C PHE A 4 -16.16 -46.36 -18.05
N HIS A 5 -17.06 -47.00 -17.29
CA HIS A 5 -17.05 -47.85 -16.08
C HIS A 5 -16.43 -47.28 -14.78
N LYS A 6 -17.36 -46.84 -13.91
CA LYS A 6 -17.57 -47.26 -12.49
C LYS A 6 -17.06 -46.37 -11.33
N VAL A 7 -18.04 -45.70 -10.71
CA VAL A 7 -18.39 -45.56 -9.26
C VAL A 7 -17.40 -46.14 -8.22
N ARG A 8 -17.09 -45.37 -7.15
CA ARG A 8 -17.41 -45.70 -5.73
C ARG A 8 -16.84 -44.75 -4.65
N ASN A 9 -17.66 -44.59 -3.61
CA ASN A 9 -17.40 -44.11 -2.25
C ASN A 9 -16.11 -44.67 -1.60
N GLY A 10 -15.60 -43.96 -0.58
CA GLY A 10 -14.72 -44.57 0.43
C GLY A 10 -14.13 -43.59 1.44
N LEU A 11 -14.80 -43.42 2.57
CA LEU A 11 -14.23 -42.95 3.84
C LEU A 11 -13.40 -44.09 4.44
N ILE A 12 -12.13 -43.85 4.81
CA ILE A 12 -11.32 -44.82 5.56
C ILE A 12 -10.57 -44.13 6.71
N PHE A 13 -10.81 -44.62 7.94
CA PHE A 13 -9.93 -44.48 9.09
C PHE A 13 -8.80 -45.51 8.98
N GLY A 14 -7.59 -45.17 9.45
CA GLY A 14 -6.44 -46.09 9.47
C GLY A 14 -5.49 -45.79 10.63
N THR A 15 -5.53 -46.66 11.63
CA THR A 15 -4.64 -46.78 12.79
C THR A 15 -3.30 -47.44 12.42
N GLY A 16 -2.21 -47.09 13.13
CA GLY A 16 -1.12 -48.04 13.43
C GLY A 16 0.20 -47.91 12.67
N SER A 17 1.21 -47.38 13.38
CA SER A 17 2.55 -47.94 13.65
C SER A 17 3.35 -48.70 12.57
N LEU A 18 4.59 -48.27 12.30
CA LEU A 18 5.78 -49.09 11.93
C LEU A 18 6.95 -48.09 11.70
N PHE A 19 8.02 -48.01 12.49
CA PHE A 19 9.12 -48.98 12.63
C PHE A 19 9.90 -48.73 13.93
N LYS A 20 10.43 -49.82 14.52
CA LYS A 20 11.31 -49.91 15.68
C LYS A 20 12.62 -50.61 15.26
N TRP A 21 13.64 -50.52 16.15
CA TRP A 21 14.93 -51.24 16.26
C TRP A 21 16.14 -50.31 15.95
N VAL A 22 17.22 -50.19 16.73
CA VAL A 22 17.84 -51.01 17.80
C VAL A 22 18.61 -50.13 18.81
N ASP A 23 18.66 -50.63 20.04
CA ASP A 23 19.34 -50.21 21.28
C ASP A 23 20.88 -50.41 21.24
N LEU A 24 21.67 -49.63 22.01
CA LEU A 24 22.82 -50.11 22.82
C LEU A 24 23.68 -48.93 23.37
N SER A 25 23.34 -48.52 24.61
CA SER A 25 24.25 -48.47 25.78
C SER A 25 25.51 -47.54 25.77
N PRO A 26 26.22 -47.36 26.91
CA PRO A 26 25.83 -46.50 28.02
C PRO A 26 26.95 -45.49 28.38
N ALA A 27 26.71 -44.69 29.42
CA ALA A 27 27.68 -43.90 30.18
C ALA A 27 28.07 -42.50 29.62
N ASN A 28 27.44 -41.49 30.19
CA ASN A 28 28.17 -40.58 31.08
C ASN A 28 27.19 -39.85 32.02
N PRO A 29 27.16 -40.16 33.33
CA PRO A 29 26.59 -39.26 34.29
C PRO A 29 27.56 -38.07 34.45
N VAL A 30 27.13 -36.88 34.06
CA VAL A 30 27.82 -35.64 34.48
C VAL A 30 27.43 -35.34 35.93
N PRO A 31 28.41 -35.05 36.80
CA PRO A 31 28.21 -34.99 38.24
C PRO A 31 27.38 -33.75 38.63
N LEU A 32 26.58 -33.95 39.68
CA LEU A 32 25.93 -32.89 40.42
C LEU A 32 27.03 -32.13 41.18
N GLU A 33 27.39 -30.93 40.70
CA GLU A 33 28.18 -29.98 41.49
C GLU A 33 27.26 -28.85 41.93
N ASP A 34 26.90 -28.92 43.21
CA ASP A 34 26.29 -27.87 44.00
C ASP A 34 27.12 -26.58 43.91
N GLY A 35 26.48 -25.46 43.56
CA GLY A 35 27.20 -24.20 43.41
C GLY A 35 26.29 -23.04 43.04
N ASP A 36 25.40 -22.69 43.96
CA ASP A 36 24.56 -21.50 43.95
C ASP A 36 25.38 -20.22 43.73
N HIS A 37 25.38 -19.66 42.52
CA HIS A 37 25.64 -18.23 42.31
C HIS A 37 24.73 -17.72 41.20
N GLY A 38 23.58 -17.24 41.63
CA GLY A 38 22.65 -16.52 40.78
C GLY A 38 23.34 -15.39 40.02
N LEU A 39 23.00 -15.28 38.74
CA LEU A 39 22.99 -14.03 38.01
C LEU A 39 22.07 -14.23 36.81
N ALA A 40 20.83 -13.80 37.03
CA ALA A 40 19.90 -13.48 35.97
C ALA A 40 20.58 -12.50 35.00
N LEU A 41 20.95 -12.98 33.82
CA LEU A 41 21.21 -12.12 32.67
C LEU A 41 20.64 -12.79 31.43
N ARG A 42 19.33 -12.55 31.33
CA ARG A 42 18.60 -12.15 30.11
C ARG A 42 19.06 -12.90 28.87
N GLN A 43 18.19 -13.82 28.47
CA GLN A 43 17.81 -14.04 27.07
C GLN A 43 18.47 -13.02 26.13
N ALA A 44 19.53 -13.43 25.43
CA ALA A 44 19.86 -12.84 24.15
C ALA A 44 18.71 -13.23 23.21
N ALA A 45 17.56 -12.56 23.37
CA ALA A 45 16.57 -12.48 22.32
C ALA A 45 17.32 -11.90 21.15
N SER A 46 17.59 -12.73 20.15
CA SER A 46 18.05 -12.33 18.84
C SER A 46 17.19 -11.16 18.38
N LEU A 47 17.67 -9.94 18.57
CA LEU A 47 17.19 -8.80 17.82
C LEU A 47 17.58 -9.12 16.39
N GLY A 48 16.65 -9.70 15.63
CA GLY A 48 16.78 -9.87 14.20
C GLY A 48 16.85 -8.49 13.58
N PHE A 49 18.05 -7.90 13.60
CA PHE A 49 18.32 -6.63 12.98
C PHE A 49 18.18 -6.83 11.47
N ASN A 50 17.02 -6.44 10.93
CA ASN A 50 16.82 -6.38 9.50
C ASN A 50 17.22 -4.98 9.03
N PRO A 51 18.35 -4.79 8.31
CA PRO A 51 18.72 -3.48 7.78
C PRO A 51 17.65 -2.88 6.85
N ARG A 52 16.74 -3.72 6.35
CA ARG A 52 15.55 -3.32 5.58
C ARG A 52 14.50 -2.59 6.41
N GLU A 53 14.31 -2.93 7.69
CA GLU A 53 13.38 -2.22 8.58
C GLU A 53 13.85 -0.79 8.86
N PHE A 54 15.16 -0.55 8.97
CA PHE A 54 15.70 0.79 9.19
C PHE A 54 15.60 1.70 7.95
N MET A 55 15.63 1.10 6.75
CA MET A 55 15.38 1.82 5.50
C MET A 55 13.88 1.96 5.18
N GLN A 56 13.02 1.25 5.91
CA GLN A 56 11.57 1.33 5.79
C GLN A 56 11.03 2.44 6.71
N ALA A 57 10.51 3.50 6.08
CA ALA A 57 9.59 4.49 6.65
C ALA A 57 10.18 5.67 7.45
N GLN A 58 10.89 6.54 6.74
CA GLN A 58 10.58 7.97 6.82
C GLN A 58 9.88 8.39 5.52
N LEU A 59 8.65 7.91 5.33
CA LEU A 59 7.81 8.47 4.28
C LEU A 59 7.53 9.94 4.66
N PRO A 60 7.70 10.90 3.74
CA PRO A 60 7.37 12.29 4.05
C PRO A 60 5.90 12.39 4.49
N LEU A 61 5.67 13.10 5.60
CA LEU A 61 4.34 13.27 6.19
C LEU A 61 3.39 14.00 5.22
N ASP A 62 3.91 14.93 4.43
CA ASP A 62 3.20 15.56 3.31
C ASP A 62 3.35 14.68 2.06
N LYS A 63 2.24 14.13 1.56
CA LYS A 63 2.26 13.45 0.26
C LYS A 63 2.52 14.51 -0.81
N PRO A 64 3.28 14.19 -1.87
CA PRO A 64 3.62 15.17 -2.92
C PRO A 64 2.39 15.80 -3.59
N LEU A 65 1.25 15.11 -3.62
CA LEU A 65 -0.01 15.65 -4.16
C LEU A 65 -0.70 16.65 -3.20
N ASP A 66 -0.51 16.50 -1.89
CA ASP A 66 -1.02 17.43 -0.85
C ASP A 66 -0.17 18.72 -0.73
N ARG A 67 0.87 18.84 -1.56
CA ARG A 67 1.57 20.12 -1.79
C ARG A 67 1.09 20.81 -3.05
N LEU A 68 0.72 20.02 -4.06
CA LEU A 68 0.23 20.53 -5.33
C LEU A 68 -1.17 21.14 -5.17
N ASP A 69 -2.05 20.56 -4.36
CA ASP A 69 -3.37 21.12 -4.05
C ASP A 69 -3.29 22.55 -3.48
N LYS A 70 -2.47 22.76 -2.45
CA LYS A 70 -2.26 24.07 -1.81
C LYS A 70 -1.64 25.07 -2.78
N ALA A 71 -0.60 24.66 -3.51
CA ALA A 71 0.06 25.52 -4.48
C ALA A 71 -0.90 26.00 -5.58
N LEU A 72 -1.77 25.12 -6.09
CA LEU A 72 -2.76 25.50 -7.09
C LEU A 72 -3.79 26.50 -6.54
N LEU A 73 -4.27 26.30 -5.31
CA LEU A 73 -5.22 27.21 -4.68
C LEU A 73 -4.61 28.59 -4.42
N GLU A 74 -3.33 28.66 -4.03
CA GLU A 74 -2.62 29.91 -3.78
C GLU A 74 -2.29 30.66 -5.08
N VAL A 75 -1.74 29.97 -6.07
CA VAL A 75 -1.28 30.58 -7.33
C VAL A 75 -2.45 31.04 -8.21
N PHE A 76 -3.54 30.28 -8.23
CA PHE A 76 -4.67 30.53 -9.11
C PHE A 76 -5.91 31.10 -8.41
N ALA A 77 -5.78 31.56 -7.16
CA ALA A 77 -6.87 32.13 -6.37
C ALA A 77 -7.68 33.18 -7.18
N GLY A 78 -8.99 32.98 -7.28
CA GLY A 78 -9.91 33.86 -8.00
C GLY A 78 -9.79 33.86 -9.53
N ARG A 79 -9.01 32.96 -10.13
CA ARG A 79 -8.86 32.81 -11.58
C ARG A 79 -9.74 31.66 -12.11
N ARG A 80 -10.06 31.74 -13.40
CA ARG A 80 -10.75 30.67 -14.15
C ARG A 80 -9.91 30.26 -15.34
N LEU A 81 -9.44 29.03 -15.35
CA LEU A 81 -8.47 28.52 -16.32
C LEU A 81 -8.81 27.08 -16.70
N THR A 82 -8.43 26.65 -17.91
CA THR A 82 -8.55 25.24 -18.28
C THR A 82 -7.48 24.39 -17.59
N VAL A 83 -7.70 23.08 -17.49
CA VAL A 83 -6.69 22.15 -16.95
C VAL A 83 -5.36 22.25 -17.70
N GLU A 84 -5.40 22.41 -19.03
CA GLU A 84 -4.19 22.60 -19.84
C GLU A 84 -3.47 23.91 -19.52
N GLN A 85 -4.22 25.01 -19.29
CA GLN A 85 -3.62 26.29 -18.92
C GLN A 85 -2.97 26.22 -17.52
N VAL A 86 -3.65 25.62 -16.56
CA VAL A 86 -3.11 25.39 -15.21
C VAL A 86 -1.81 24.59 -15.27
N PHE A 87 -1.79 23.52 -16.08
CA PHE A 87 -0.58 22.74 -16.31
C PHE A 87 0.51 23.56 -16.99
N ALA A 88 0.20 24.26 -18.08
CA ALA A 88 1.19 25.04 -18.83
C ALA A 88 1.85 26.14 -17.98
N GLU A 89 1.07 26.82 -17.12
CA GLU A 89 1.55 27.93 -16.29
C GLU A 89 2.33 27.45 -15.07
N HIS A 90 1.86 26.42 -14.34
CA HIS A 90 2.49 25.97 -13.09
C HIS A 90 3.55 24.87 -13.28
N ASN A 91 3.52 24.11 -14.39
CA ASN A 91 4.41 22.95 -14.53
C ASN A 91 5.90 23.32 -14.65
N VAL A 92 6.22 24.56 -15.04
CA VAL A 92 7.60 25.01 -15.25
C VAL A 92 8.41 24.91 -13.95
N GLY A 93 9.45 24.07 -13.97
CA GLY A 93 10.31 23.85 -12.80
C GLY A 93 9.75 22.86 -11.77
N THR A 94 8.65 22.17 -12.08
CA THR A 94 8.06 21.14 -11.22
C THR A 94 8.20 19.74 -11.82
N ASN A 95 8.21 18.70 -10.98
CA ASN A 95 8.28 17.30 -11.42
C ASN A 95 6.90 16.62 -11.42
N TYR A 96 5.83 17.37 -11.69
CA TYR A 96 4.47 16.85 -11.75
C TYR A 96 4.05 16.54 -13.19
N LEU A 97 3.33 15.44 -13.39
CA LEU A 97 2.77 15.10 -14.70
C LEU A 97 1.35 15.66 -14.82
N LEU A 98 0.85 15.87 -16.03
CA LEU A 98 -0.54 16.30 -16.28
C LEU A 98 -1.56 15.41 -15.55
N THR A 99 -1.30 14.10 -15.43
CA THR A 99 -2.13 13.16 -14.66
C THR A 99 -2.22 13.53 -13.18
N HIS A 100 -1.15 14.07 -12.58
CA HIS A 100 -1.16 14.56 -11.20
C HIS A 100 -2.08 15.77 -11.04
N TYR A 101 -2.04 16.72 -11.98
CA TYR A 101 -2.93 17.88 -11.97
C TYR A 101 -4.39 17.44 -12.10
N LYS A 102 -4.71 16.56 -13.06
CA LYS A 102 -6.06 16.02 -13.23
C LYS A 102 -6.59 15.31 -11.98
N GLU A 103 -5.74 14.54 -11.31
CA GLU A 103 -6.09 13.87 -10.06
C GLU A 103 -6.32 14.87 -8.91
N VAL A 104 -5.47 15.88 -8.76
CA VAL A 104 -5.62 16.91 -7.73
C VAL A 104 -6.87 17.76 -7.97
N LEU A 105 -7.11 18.19 -9.20
CA LEU A 105 -8.29 18.97 -9.56
C LEU A 105 -9.59 18.17 -9.34
N ARG A 106 -9.60 16.87 -9.66
CA ARG A 106 -10.74 16.00 -9.33
C ARG A 106 -10.96 15.93 -7.82
N ARG A 107 -9.90 15.78 -7.03
CA ARG A 107 -10.00 15.76 -5.55
C ARG A 107 -10.50 17.08 -4.98
N LEU A 108 -10.09 18.21 -5.55
CA LEU A 108 -10.55 19.53 -5.11
C LEU A 108 -12.03 19.75 -5.44
N GLU A 109 -12.48 19.25 -6.60
CA GLU A 109 -13.90 19.23 -6.98
C GLU A 109 -14.71 18.29 -6.09
N GLU A 110 -14.22 17.07 -5.80
CA GLU A 110 -14.85 16.11 -4.87
C GLU A 110 -14.97 16.67 -3.44
N LYS A 111 -14.18 17.69 -3.09
CA LYS A 111 -14.21 18.40 -1.81
C LYS A 111 -15.02 19.70 -1.86
N ASP A 112 -15.66 20.02 -2.98
CA ASP A 112 -16.39 21.29 -3.22
C ASP A 112 -15.52 22.55 -2.99
N VAL A 113 -14.19 22.45 -3.17
CA VAL A 113 -13.26 23.59 -3.01
C VAL A 113 -13.17 24.40 -4.30
N VAL A 114 -13.26 23.73 -5.45
CA VAL A 114 -13.21 24.35 -6.78
C VAL A 114 -14.42 23.94 -7.60
N GLU A 115 -14.90 24.81 -8.47
CA GLU A 115 -16.00 24.51 -9.38
C GLU A 115 -15.43 24.15 -10.76
N ALA A 116 -15.95 23.10 -11.39
CA ALA A 116 -15.57 22.71 -12.74
C ALA A 116 -16.73 22.92 -13.73
N SER A 117 -16.39 23.33 -14.95
CA SER A 117 -17.32 23.45 -16.08
C SER A 117 -16.75 22.74 -17.30
N PRO A 118 -17.37 21.65 -17.79
CA PRO A 118 -18.57 20.97 -17.28
C PRO A 118 -18.39 20.28 -15.90
N THR A 119 -19.46 20.20 -15.12
CA THR A 119 -19.48 19.57 -13.79
C THR A 119 -19.20 18.05 -13.87
N ALA A 120 -18.85 17.43 -12.74
CA ALA A 120 -18.56 16.00 -12.67
C ALA A 120 -19.66 15.10 -13.23
N GLU A 121 -20.94 15.44 -13.00
CA GLU A 121 -22.08 14.63 -13.44
C GLU A 121 -22.31 14.71 -14.95
N ALA A 122 -21.98 15.84 -15.57
CA ALA A 122 -22.14 16.05 -17.00
C ALA A 122 -21.04 15.36 -17.82
N ARG A 123 -19.99 14.85 -17.17
CA ARG A 123 -18.82 14.24 -17.82
C ARG A 123 -18.93 12.71 -17.91
N PRO A 124 -18.36 12.10 -18.96
CA PRO A 124 -18.35 10.65 -19.08
C PRO A 124 -17.54 10.01 -17.96
N LYS A 125 -18.11 8.98 -17.34
CA LYS A 125 -17.40 8.13 -16.37
C LYS A 125 -16.43 7.20 -17.10
N LEU A 126 -15.22 7.09 -16.56
CA LEU A 126 -14.23 6.11 -16.94
C LEU A 126 -14.50 4.78 -16.22
N ALA A 127 -13.88 3.71 -16.71
CA ALA A 127 -13.97 2.40 -16.08
C ALA A 127 -13.62 2.48 -14.56
N GLY A 128 -14.53 1.99 -13.71
CA GLY A 128 -14.39 2.06 -12.26
C GLY A 128 -14.91 3.35 -11.61
N ASP A 129 -15.98 3.93 -12.16
CA ASP A 129 -16.72 5.10 -11.63
C ASP A 129 -15.93 6.42 -11.50
N LYS A 130 -14.68 6.47 -11.96
CA LYS A 130 -13.89 7.71 -11.95
C LYS A 130 -14.40 8.68 -13.02
N VAL A 131 -14.68 9.91 -12.63
CA VAL A 131 -15.05 10.97 -13.57
C VAL A 131 -13.83 11.45 -14.35
N SER A 132 -13.96 11.61 -15.67
CA SER A 132 -12.88 12.08 -16.54
C SER A 132 -12.60 13.56 -16.36
N MET A 133 -11.35 13.96 -16.13
CA MET A 133 -10.89 15.37 -16.18
C MET A 133 -10.14 15.62 -17.49
N ALA A 134 -10.86 16.13 -18.49
CA ALA A 134 -10.29 16.48 -19.78
C ALA A 134 -9.47 17.78 -19.70
N GLY A 135 -8.63 18.04 -20.71
CA GLY A 135 -7.73 19.20 -20.73
C GLY A 135 -8.46 20.54 -20.86
N ASP A 136 -9.58 20.51 -21.56
CA ASP A 136 -10.46 21.62 -21.90
C ASP A 136 -11.43 22.03 -20.78
N VAL A 137 -11.53 21.23 -19.72
CA VAL A 137 -12.41 21.54 -18.57
C VAL A 137 -11.94 22.83 -17.89
N ILE A 138 -12.86 23.77 -17.69
CA ILE A 138 -12.59 25.03 -17.02
C ILE A 138 -12.72 24.83 -15.52
N ILE A 139 -11.70 25.23 -14.77
CA ILE A 139 -11.69 25.22 -13.31
C ILE A 139 -11.81 26.66 -12.81
N SER A 140 -12.75 26.88 -11.90
CA SER A 140 -12.95 28.14 -11.19
C SER A 140 -12.41 28.00 -9.77
N PHE A 141 -11.33 28.72 -9.49
CA PHE A 141 -10.71 28.74 -8.18
C PHE A 141 -11.36 29.83 -7.31
N PRO A 142 -11.66 29.54 -6.03
CA PRO A 142 -12.21 30.53 -5.12
C PRO A 142 -11.18 31.65 -4.88
N LYS A 143 -11.68 32.82 -4.52
CA LYS A 143 -10.82 33.91 -4.05
C LYS A 143 -10.41 33.64 -2.61
N ALA A 144 -9.11 33.75 -2.32
CA ALA A 144 -8.55 33.67 -0.98
C ALA A 144 -8.96 34.86 -0.10
#